data_AF-A0A2S4M102-F1
#
_entry.id   AF-A0A2S4M102-F1
#
_cell.length_a   1.000
_cell.length_b   1.000
_cell.length_c   1.000
_cell.angle_alpha   90.00
_cell.angle_beta   90.00
_cell.angle_gamma   90.00
#
_symmetry.space_group_name_H-M   'P 1'
#
loop_
_entity.id
_entity.type
_entity.pdbx_description
1 polymer ?
#
loop_
_entity_poly.entity_id
_entity_poly.type
_entity_poly.pdbx_seq_one_letter_code
_entity_poly.pdbx_strand_id
1 'polypeptide(L)'
;MRTDLFARPVTILTGPGFPRAVRSLTEAYQLLIDDPGFTRDAGYTFALKACQAALAGEIEVETARGLFVALAEKHDLLAPDLKAFTAFQRRRGNDPHPGD
;
A
#
# COMPACT_ATOMS: atom_id res chain seq x y z
N MET A 1 -11.71 7.98 -19.63
CA MET A 1 -11.24 8.61 -18.38
C MET A 1 -10.49 7.54 -17.59
N ARG A 2 -9.37 7.87 -16.95
CA ARG A 2 -8.57 6.88 -16.22
C ARG A 2 -9.14 6.76 -14.80
N THR A 3 -10.19 5.96 -14.67
CA THR A 3 -10.98 5.87 -13.44
C THR A 3 -10.22 5.12 -12.35
N ASP A 4 -9.23 4.31 -12.72
CA ASP A 4 -8.47 3.42 -11.83
C ASP A 4 -7.44 4.12 -10.93
N LEU A 5 -7.24 5.43 -11.07
CA LEU A 5 -6.23 6.19 -10.31
C LEU A 5 -6.78 6.66 -8.96
N PHE A 6 -5.98 6.50 -7.92
CA PHE A 6 -6.26 7.06 -6.61
C PHE A 6 -6.00 8.57 -6.58
N ALA A 7 -6.89 9.33 -5.95
CA ALA A 7 -6.69 10.76 -5.69
C ALA A 7 -5.44 11.01 -4.83
N ARG A 8 -5.15 10.09 -3.90
CA ARG A 8 -3.93 10.06 -3.10
C ARG A 8 -3.29 8.68 -3.11
N PRO A 9 -1.99 8.57 -3.44
CA PRO A 9 -1.31 7.29 -3.39
C PRO A 9 -1.31 6.72 -1.98
N VAL A 10 -1.40 5.40 -1.88
CA VAL A 10 -1.29 4.66 -0.63
C VAL A 10 0.12 4.09 -0.55
N THR A 11 0.85 4.36 0.53
CA THR A 11 2.20 3.80 0.70
C THR A 11 2.13 2.59 1.60
N ILE A 12 2.56 1.42 1.10
CA ILE A 12 2.61 0.19 1.87
C ILE A 12 4.03 -0.36 1.92
N LEU A 13 4.36 -1.08 2.99
CA LEU A 13 5.62 -1.78 3.14
C LEU A 13 5.49 -3.16 2.50
N THR A 14 6.29 -3.43 1.46
CA THR A 14 6.39 -4.73 0.80
C THR A 14 7.45 -5.61 1.43
N GLY A 15 7.48 -6.91 1.09
CA GLY A 15 8.20 -8.03 1.74
C GLY A 15 9.71 -7.96 2.07
N PRO A 16 10.43 -6.83 1.93
CA PRO A 16 11.66 -6.56 2.71
C PRO A 16 11.60 -5.26 3.55
N GLY A 17 10.41 -4.71 3.80
CA GLY A 17 10.21 -3.42 4.47
C GLY A 17 10.41 -2.20 3.55
N PHE A 18 10.31 -2.38 2.23
CA PHE A 18 10.45 -1.27 1.28
C PHE A 18 9.10 -0.56 1.09
N PRO A 19 9.04 0.78 1.24
CA PRO A 19 7.83 1.51 0.97
C PRO A 19 7.56 1.54 -0.55
N ARG A 20 6.37 1.10 -0.95
CA ARG A 20 5.87 1.20 -2.32
C ARG A 20 4.63 2.07 -2.35
N ALA A 21 4.67 3.12 -3.17
CA ALA A 21 3.56 4.05 -3.35
C ALA A 21 2.62 3.57 -4.45
N VAL A 22 1.45 3.07 -4.07
CA VAL A 22 0.41 2.54 -4.94
C VAL A 22 -0.47 3.68 -5.44
N ARG A 23 -0.52 3.88 -6.76
CA ARG A 23 -1.26 5.00 -7.38
C ARG A 23 -2.55 4.59 -8.07
N SER A 24 -2.74 3.28 -8.30
CA SER A 24 -3.88 2.77 -9.07
C SER A 24 -4.43 1.47 -8.49
N LEU A 25 -5.68 1.15 -8.80
CA LEU A 25 -6.31 -0.13 -8.46
C LEU A 25 -5.56 -1.33 -9.02
N THR A 26 -5.14 -1.25 -10.29
CA THR A 26 -4.35 -2.32 -10.92
C THR A 26 -3.05 -2.57 -10.14
N GLU A 27 -2.42 -1.50 -9.68
CA GLU A 27 -1.18 -1.55 -8.92
C GLU A 27 -1.42 -2.15 -7.53
N ALA A 28 -2.52 -1.78 -6.87
CA ALA A 28 -2.96 -2.37 -5.59
C ALA A 28 -3.27 -3.86 -5.73
N TYR A 29 -3.99 -4.25 -6.77
CA TYR A 29 -4.35 -5.63 -7.07
C TYR A 29 -3.12 -6.50 -7.35
N GLN A 30 -2.17 -6.00 -8.15
CA GLN A 30 -0.91 -6.68 -8.39
C GLN A 30 -0.12 -6.88 -7.10
N LEU A 31 -0.06 -5.85 -6.25
CA LEU A 31 0.61 -5.92 -4.96
C LEU A 31 0.00 -6.95 -4.01
N LEU A 32 -1.31 -7.06 -3.96
CA LEU A 32 -1.98 -8.09 -3.14
C LEU A 32 -1.53 -9.50 -3.57
N ILE A 33 -1.43 -9.75 -4.87
CA ILE A 33 -1.10 -11.08 -5.40
C ILE A 33 0.40 -11.38 -5.33
N ASP A 34 1.22 -10.36 -5.60
CA ASP A 34 2.68 -10.45 -5.72
C ASP A 34 3.37 -10.43 -4.36
N ASP A 35 2.83 -9.68 -3.38
CA ASP A 35 3.47 -9.49 -2.10
C ASP A 35 3.05 -10.57 -1.08
N PRO A 36 3.99 -11.42 -0.61
CA PRO A 36 3.69 -12.45 0.37
C PRO A 36 3.48 -11.90 1.79
N GLY A 37 3.70 -10.60 2.01
CA GLY A 37 3.46 -9.94 3.30
C GLY A 37 1.98 -9.89 3.68
N PHE A 38 1.08 -9.99 2.70
CA PHE A 38 -0.35 -10.08 2.99
C PHE A 38 -0.74 -11.49 3.43
N THR A 39 -1.25 -11.59 4.66
CA THR A 39 -1.88 -12.84 5.11
C THR A 39 -3.17 -13.06 4.32
N ARG A 40 -3.35 -14.26 3.75
CA ARG A 40 -4.56 -14.66 2.99
C ARG A 40 -5.77 -14.91 3.90
N ASP A 41 -6.13 -13.89 4.66
CA ASP A 41 -7.28 -13.86 5.56
C ASP A 41 -8.55 -13.38 4.84
N ALA A 42 -9.69 -13.35 5.54
CA ALA A 42 -10.92 -12.73 5.07
C ALA A 42 -10.70 -11.29 4.59
N GLY A 43 -9.84 -10.52 5.27
CA GLY A 43 -9.48 -9.16 4.86
C GLY A 43 -8.82 -9.10 3.48
N TYR A 44 -7.91 -10.02 3.19
CA TYR A 44 -7.23 -10.11 1.88
C TYR A 44 -8.22 -10.36 0.75
N THR A 45 -9.09 -11.35 0.94
CA THR A 45 -10.11 -11.70 -0.05
C THR A 45 -11.07 -10.53 -0.29
N PHE A 46 -11.39 -9.78 0.77
CA PHE A 46 -12.26 -8.63 0.69
C PHE A 46 -11.64 -7.47 -0.09
N ALA A 47 -10.39 -7.09 0.17
CA ALA A 47 -9.70 -6.06 -0.59
C ALA A 47 -9.51 -6.44 -2.05
N LEU A 48 -9.24 -7.72 -2.33
CA LEU A 48 -9.07 -8.23 -3.69
C LEU A 48 -10.37 -8.14 -4.49
N LYS A 49 -11.49 -8.56 -3.89
CA LYS A 49 -12.84 -8.40 -4.48
C LYS A 49 -13.22 -6.94 -4.67
N ALA A 50 -12.90 -6.07 -3.72
CA ALA A 50 -13.15 -4.64 -3.83
C ALA A 50 -12.36 -4.01 -5.00
N CYS A 51 -11.08 -4.37 -5.16
CA CYS A 51 -10.29 -3.93 -6.30
C CYS A 51 -10.90 -4.39 -7.62
N GLN A 52 -11.35 -5.65 -7.71
CA GLN A 52 -12.02 -6.18 -8.91
C GLN A 52 -13.34 -5.45 -9.21
N ALA A 53 -14.19 -5.23 -8.22
CA ALA A 53 -15.45 -4.50 -8.38
C ALA A 53 -15.20 -3.05 -8.84
N ALA A 54 -14.15 -2.40 -8.33
CA ALA A 54 -13.80 -1.05 -8.73
C ALA A 54 -13.24 -0.98 -10.16
N LEU A 55 -12.42 -1.96 -10.58
CA LEU A 55 -11.97 -2.10 -11.97
C LEU A 55 -13.15 -2.38 -12.94
N ALA A 56 -14.18 -3.08 -12.47
CA ALA A 56 -15.42 -3.31 -13.21
C ALA A 56 -16.35 -2.08 -13.24
N GLY A 57 -16.06 -1.04 -12.45
CA GLY A 57 -16.89 0.16 -12.32
C GLY A 57 -18.14 -0.04 -11.45
N GLU A 58 -18.22 -1.10 -10.66
CA GLU A 58 -19.33 -1.36 -9.74
C GLU A 58 -19.26 -0.49 -8.49
N ILE A 59 -18.04 -0.13 -8.06
CA ILE A 59 -17.80 0.75 -6.91
C ILE A 59 -16.78 1.83 -7.26
N GLU A 60 -16.80 2.91 -6.47
CA GLU A 60 -15.87 4.01 -6.64
C GLU A 60 -14.44 3.61 -6.22
N VAL A 61 -13.47 4.17 -6.93
CA VAL A 61 -12.05 3.89 -6.72
C VAL A 61 -11.57 4.34 -5.33
N GLU A 62 -12.15 5.41 -4.80
CA GLU A 62 -11.90 5.87 -3.43
C GLU A 62 -12.43 4.89 -2.38
N THR A 63 -13.54 4.20 -2.66
CA THR A 63 -14.09 3.16 -1.78
C THR A 63 -13.16 1.95 -1.72
N ALA A 64 -12.72 1.44 -2.87
CA ALA A 64 -11.75 0.35 -2.92
C ALA A 64 -10.40 0.73 -2.28
N ARG A 65 -9.98 1.98 -2.46
CA ARG A 65 -8.81 2.54 -1.76
C ARG A 65 -8.96 2.47 -0.24
N GLY A 66 -10.10 2.91 0.29
CA GLY A 66 -10.37 2.87 1.73
C GLY A 66 -10.27 1.46 2.30
N LEU A 67 -10.79 0.47 1.56
CA LEU A 67 -10.70 -0.94 1.95
C LEU A 67 -9.27 -1.48 1.90
N PHE A 68 -8.50 -1.09 0.89
CA PHE A 68 -7.09 -1.44 0.79
C PHE A 68 -6.27 -0.84 1.93
N VAL A 69 -6.51 0.43 2.29
CA VAL A 69 -5.86 1.08 3.44
C VAL A 69 -6.21 0.37 4.74
N ALA A 70 -7.49 0.07 4.97
CA ALA A 70 -7.93 -0.64 6.17
C ALA A 70 -7.31 -2.05 6.28
N LEU A 71 -7.14 -2.75 5.15
CA LEU A 71 -6.42 -4.01 5.13
C LEU A 71 -4.95 -3.83 5.50
N ALA A 72 -4.26 -2.88 4.85
CA ALA A 72 -2.86 -2.61 5.11
C ALA A 72 -2.63 -2.20 6.58
N GLU A 73 -3.54 -1.40 7.15
CA GLU A 73 -3.52 -1.00 8.56
C GLU A 73 -3.74 -2.21 9.49
N LYS A 74 -4.71 -3.08 9.18
CA LYS A 74 -4.95 -4.33 9.95
C LYS A 74 -3.73 -5.24 9.99
N HIS A 75 -2.90 -5.24 8.94
CA HIS A 75 -1.69 -6.05 8.84
C HIS A 75 -0.41 -5.32 9.26
N ASP A 76 -0.49 -4.08 9.75
CA ASP A 76 0.66 -3.23 10.09
C ASP A 76 1.62 -2.99 8.89
N LEU A 77 1.09 -3.11 7.67
CA LEU A 77 1.82 -2.90 6.41
C LEU A 77 1.67 -1.46 5.89
N LEU A 78 0.76 -0.67 6.47
CA LEU A 78 0.56 0.71 6.07
C LEU A 78 1.77 1.55 6.50
N ALA A 79 2.50 2.09 5.54
CA ALA A 79 3.60 2.98 5.85
C ALA A 79 3.02 4.32 6.38
N PRO A 80 3.56 4.88 7.48
CA PRO A 80 3.21 6.23 7.90
C PRO A 80 3.53 7.21 6.77
N ASP A 81 2.70 8.26 6.64
CA ASP A 81 2.67 9.22 5.53
C ASP A 81 4.04 9.42 4.85
N LEU A 82 4.10 9.28 3.53
CA LEU A 82 5.34 9.26 2.73
C LEU A 82 6.25 10.48 2.99
N LYS A 83 5.69 11.63 3.41
CA LYS A 83 6.49 12.80 3.83
C LYS A 83 7.25 12.56 5.13
N ALA A 84 6.67 11.81 6.06
CA ALA A 84 7.34 11.36 7.28
C ALA A 84 8.35 10.24 6.99
N PHE A 85 8.06 9.32 6.07
CA PHE A 85 8.96 8.19 5.76
C PHE A 85 10.27 8.63 5.08
N THR A 86 10.20 9.56 4.12
CA THR A 86 11.41 10.15 3.50
C THR A 86 12.26 10.93 4.50
N ALA A 87 11.63 11.59 5.49
CA ALA A 87 12.34 12.21 6.59
C ALA A 87 12.96 11.16 7.55
N PHE A 88 12.31 10.02 7.75
CA PHE A 88 12.80 8.94 8.62
C PHE A 88 14.00 8.19 8.02
N GLN A 89 13.97 7.88 6.71
CA GLN A 89 15.12 7.28 6.02
C GLN A 89 16.36 8.19 6.06
N ARG A 90 16.17 9.52 5.95
CA ARG A 90 17.29 10.48 6.09
C ARG A 90 17.93 10.48 7.47
N ARG A 91 17.19 10.15 8.55
CA ARG A 91 17.78 10.07 9.89
C ARG A 91 18.49 8.75 10.15
N ARG A 92 17.99 7.63 9.62
CA ARG A 92 18.57 6.29 9.85
C ARG A 92 19.78 5.97 8.94
N GLY A 93 19.94 6.69 7.83
CA GLY A 93 21.08 6.56 6.92
C GLY A 93 22.28 7.45 7.24
N ASN A 94 22.25 8.21 8.33
CA ASN A 94 23.34 9.12 8.72
C ASN A 94 23.84 8.83 10.14
N ASP A 95 24.10 7.56 10.43
CA ASP A 95 25.02 7.16 11.49
C ASP A 95 26.42 7.03 10.87
N PRO A 96 27.26 8.08 10.89
CA PRO A 96 28.68 7.89 10.66
C PRO A 96 29.19 7.04 11.81
N HIS A 97 29.62 5.80 11.53
CA HIS A 97 30.42 5.04 12.49
C HIS A 97 31.65 5.89 12.85
N PRO A 98 31.79 6.36 14.10
CA PRO A 98 33.09 6.85 14.54
C PRO A 98 33.97 5.61 14.76
N GLY A 99 35.11 5.58 14.09
CA GLY A 99 36.06 4.48 14.18
C GLY A 99 36.66 4.32 15.57
N ASP A 100 37.10 3.09 15.83
CA ASP A 100 38.37 2.76 16.49
C ASP A 100 38.87 1.43 15.90
#